data_AF-A0A2S8F8L6-F1
#
_entry.id   AF-A0A2S8F8L6-F1
#
_cell.length_a   1.000
_cell.length_b   1.000
_cell.length_c   1.000
_cell.angle_alpha   90.00
_cell.angle_beta   90.00
_cell.angle_gamma   90.00
#
_symmetry.space_group_name_H-M   'P 1'
#
loop_
_entity.id
_entity.type
_entity.pdbx_description
1 polymer ?
#
loop_
_entity_poly.entity_id
_entity_poly.type
_entity_poly.pdbx_seq_one_letter_code
_entity_poly.pdbx_strand_id
1 'polypeptide(L)'
;MPRRIKRRSETIKPVGRTIASIRHGSAQDRGYDADWERIAKWRRQLDHHLCQECLKRGLHTSAKDVDHIIPIHVRLDWRLEIGNTQVLCRTHHRAKTECDKGLFGSSTDTNPSAIQQTRRDAVRRLQEPPRGPRGGSHPPGIVHCTAAYPTQARPRNWAPGGVNQ
;
A
#
# COMPACT_ATOMS: atom_id res chain seq x y z
N MET A 1 -15.53 -21.67 58.71
CA MET A 1 -14.81 -20.63 57.94
C MET A 1 -15.65 -20.23 56.73
N PRO A 2 -15.98 -18.94 56.52
CA PRO A 2 -16.71 -18.49 55.33
C PRO A 2 -15.81 -18.48 54.09
N ARG A 3 -16.35 -18.85 52.92
CA ARG A 3 -15.58 -18.86 51.65
C ARG A 3 -15.52 -17.45 51.05
N ARG A 4 -14.33 -17.00 50.65
CA ARG A 4 -14.08 -15.67 50.06
C ARG A 4 -14.66 -15.56 48.65
N ILE A 5 -15.87 -15.01 48.53
CA ILE A 5 -16.52 -14.74 47.24
C ILE A 5 -15.68 -13.73 46.43
N LYS A 6 -15.16 -14.16 45.28
CA LYS A 6 -14.51 -13.25 44.32
C LYS A 6 -15.58 -12.48 43.56
N ARG A 7 -15.82 -11.21 43.92
CA ARG A 7 -16.60 -10.29 43.08
C ARG A 7 -15.91 -10.16 41.72
N ARG A 8 -16.57 -10.56 40.63
CA ARG A 8 -16.17 -10.12 39.29
C ARG A 8 -16.42 -8.61 39.23
N SER A 9 -15.38 -7.83 38.95
CA SER A 9 -15.54 -6.44 38.53
C SER A 9 -16.07 -6.45 37.10
N GLU A 10 -17.36 -6.21 36.92
CA GLU A 10 -17.94 -6.04 35.60
C GLU A 10 -17.47 -4.70 35.03
N THR A 11 -16.51 -4.76 34.09
CA THR A 11 -15.92 -3.58 33.47
C THR A 11 -16.96 -2.93 32.56
N ILE A 12 -17.74 -1.99 33.11
CA ILE A 12 -18.74 -1.21 32.37
C ILE A 12 -18.03 -0.52 31.20
N LYS A 13 -18.34 -0.98 29.98
CA LYS A 13 -17.79 -0.38 28.76
C LYS A 13 -18.46 0.98 28.55
N PRO A 14 -17.70 2.06 28.26
CA PRO A 14 -18.29 3.38 28.07
C PRO A 14 -19.21 3.39 26.85
N VAL A 15 -20.42 3.92 27.03
CA VAL A 15 -21.39 4.13 25.95
C VAL A 15 -21.03 5.42 25.20
N GLY A 16 -19.99 5.35 24.36
CA GLY A 16 -19.54 6.47 23.52
C GLY A 16 -18.04 6.46 23.22
N ARG A 17 -17.62 7.37 22.33
CA ARG A 17 -16.19 7.64 22.07
C ARG A 17 -15.58 8.45 23.22
N THR A 18 -14.38 8.10 23.66
CA THR A 18 -13.65 8.84 24.71
C THR A 18 -13.02 10.10 24.15
N ILE A 19 -12.79 11.11 24.99
CA ILE A 19 -12.14 12.37 24.60
C ILE A 19 -10.76 12.13 23.93
N ALA A 20 -10.02 11.11 24.37
CA ALA A 20 -8.78 10.70 23.72
C ALA A 20 -9.01 10.17 22.29
N SER A 21 -10.00 9.28 22.07
CA SER A 21 -10.33 8.78 20.73
C SER A 21 -10.94 9.84 19.80
N ILE A 22 -11.51 10.92 20.35
CA ILE A 22 -11.94 12.09 19.60
C ILE A 22 -10.71 12.91 19.17
N ARG A 23 -9.79 13.20 20.10
CA ARG A 23 -8.56 13.99 19.84
C ARG A 23 -7.58 13.34 18.86
N HIS A 24 -7.51 12.01 18.80
CA HIS A 24 -6.63 11.28 17.87
C HIS A 24 -7.31 10.89 16.55
N GLY A 25 -8.61 11.15 16.41
CA GLY A 25 -9.43 10.61 15.33
C GLY A 25 -9.66 9.09 15.45
N SER A 26 -10.70 8.62 14.77
CA SER A 26 -10.93 7.19 14.50
C SER A 26 -9.84 6.61 13.57
N ALA A 27 -9.97 5.35 13.16
CA ALA A 27 -9.12 4.81 12.10
C ALA A 27 -9.47 5.44 10.74
N GLN A 28 -10.76 5.67 10.52
CA GLN A 28 -11.33 6.29 9.33
C GLN A 28 -10.83 7.75 9.18
N ASP A 29 -10.86 8.53 10.26
CA ASP A 29 -10.41 9.94 10.26
C ASP A 29 -8.91 10.09 9.94
N ARG A 30 -8.12 9.00 10.02
CA ARG A 30 -6.68 8.97 9.69
C ARG A 30 -6.39 8.43 8.29
N GLY A 31 -7.39 8.35 7.41
CA GLY A 31 -7.23 7.91 6.02
C GLY A 31 -7.12 6.40 5.84
N TYR A 32 -7.46 5.60 6.87
CA TYR A 32 -7.69 4.17 6.76
C TYR A 32 -9.20 3.91 6.78
N ASP A 33 -9.85 4.22 5.65
CA ASP A 33 -11.26 3.94 5.39
C ASP A 33 -11.49 2.49 4.94
N ALA A 34 -12.77 2.07 4.94
CA ALA A 34 -13.17 0.72 4.53
C ALA A 34 -12.87 0.44 3.04
N ASP A 35 -12.70 1.48 2.22
CA ASP A 35 -12.31 1.37 0.82
C ASP A 35 -10.83 0.98 0.69
N TRP A 36 -9.93 1.62 1.45
CA TRP A 36 -8.54 1.19 1.53
C TRP A 36 -8.40 -0.22 2.10
N GLU A 37 -9.16 -0.59 3.14
CA GLU A 37 -9.13 -1.96 3.66
C GLU A 37 -9.54 -3.00 2.60
N ARG A 38 -10.53 -2.67 1.76
CA ARG A 38 -10.98 -3.51 0.63
C ARG A 38 -9.88 -3.66 -0.43
N ILE A 39 -9.28 -2.56 -0.86
CA ILE A 39 -8.18 -2.53 -1.84
C ILE A 39 -6.96 -3.29 -1.30
N ALA A 40 -6.55 -3.04 -0.04
CA ALA A 40 -5.44 -3.74 0.59
C ALA A 40 -5.73 -5.23 0.83
N LYS A 41 -6.98 -5.65 1.03
CA LYS A 41 -7.37 -7.06 1.10
C LYS A 41 -7.24 -7.73 -0.27
N TRP A 42 -7.85 -7.17 -1.30
CA TRP A 42 -7.71 -7.65 -2.69
C TRP A 42 -6.25 -7.69 -3.11
N ARG A 43 -5.46 -6.67 -2.75
CA ARG A 43 -4.06 -6.60 -3.12
C ARG A 43 -3.23 -7.74 -2.55
N ARG A 44 -3.42 -8.07 -1.27
CA ARG A 44 -2.76 -9.23 -0.64
C ARG A 44 -3.17 -10.55 -1.29
N GLN A 45 -4.42 -10.67 -1.77
CA GLN A 45 -4.88 -11.86 -2.48
C GLN A 45 -4.19 -12.00 -3.85
N LEU A 46 -4.09 -10.92 -4.63
CA LEU A 46 -3.38 -10.89 -5.92
C LEU A 46 -1.87 -11.17 -5.79
N ASP A 47 -1.22 -10.58 -4.78
CA ASP A 47 0.20 -10.76 -4.52
C ASP A 47 0.52 -12.06 -3.73
N HIS A 48 -0.48 -12.95 -3.53
CA HIS A 48 -0.37 -14.18 -2.73
C HIS A 48 0.21 -13.99 -1.31
N HIS A 49 0.05 -12.79 -0.73
CA HIS A 49 0.68 -12.36 0.53
C HIS A 49 2.23 -12.45 0.50
N LEU A 50 2.84 -12.31 -0.68
CA LEU A 50 4.30 -12.31 -0.88
C LEU A 50 4.81 -10.90 -1.18
N CYS A 51 5.99 -10.57 -0.64
CA CYS A 51 6.71 -9.36 -0.96
C CYS A 51 7.16 -9.37 -2.42
N GLN A 52 6.61 -8.48 -3.25
CA GLN A 52 6.86 -8.47 -4.69
C GLN A 52 8.34 -8.25 -5.05
N GLU A 53 9.05 -7.42 -4.28
CA GLU A 53 10.49 -7.19 -4.46
C GLU A 53 11.36 -8.38 -3.98
N CYS A 54 10.84 -9.25 -3.10
CA CYS A 54 11.50 -10.53 -2.81
C CYS A 54 11.24 -11.53 -3.94
N LEU A 55 10.00 -11.57 -4.46
CA LEU A 55 9.59 -12.50 -5.51
C LEU A 55 10.41 -12.34 -6.80
N LYS A 56 10.73 -11.09 -7.20
CA LYS A 56 11.68 -10.80 -8.31
C LYS A 56 13.05 -11.48 -8.15
N ARG A 57 13.49 -11.66 -6.90
CA ARG A 57 14.79 -12.21 -6.53
C ARG A 57 14.72 -13.73 -6.29
N GLY A 58 13.60 -14.36 -6.64
CA GLY A 58 13.32 -15.79 -6.38
C GLY A 58 12.95 -16.10 -4.91
N LEU A 59 12.71 -15.09 -4.07
CA LEU A 59 12.53 -15.25 -2.63
C LEU A 59 11.06 -15.15 -2.21
N HIS A 60 10.52 -16.24 -1.68
CA HIS A 60 9.13 -16.35 -1.21
C HIS A 60 8.94 -15.78 0.21
N THR A 61 9.24 -14.50 0.41
CA THR A 61 9.05 -13.81 1.70
C THR A 61 7.59 -13.39 1.89
N SER A 62 6.92 -13.92 2.92
CA SER A 62 5.56 -13.51 3.28
C SER A 62 5.52 -12.08 3.83
N ALA A 63 4.44 -11.36 3.55
CA ALA A 63 4.26 -9.96 3.88
C ALA A 63 2.78 -9.59 4.00
N LYS A 64 2.50 -8.57 4.82
CA LYS A 64 1.14 -8.05 5.09
C LYS A 64 1.01 -6.55 4.82
N ASP A 65 2.12 -5.84 4.64
CA ASP A 65 2.15 -4.41 4.44
C ASP A 65 1.86 -4.13 2.96
N VAL A 66 0.85 -3.28 2.70
CA VAL A 66 0.48 -2.84 1.35
C VAL A 66 0.86 -1.38 1.22
N ASP A 67 1.67 -1.08 0.21
CA ASP A 67 2.28 0.21 -0.05
C ASP A 67 1.87 0.72 -1.44
N HIS A 68 1.90 2.03 -1.64
CA HIS A 68 1.58 2.66 -2.93
C HIS A 68 2.82 2.77 -3.81
N ILE A 69 2.76 2.29 -5.04
CA ILE A 69 3.89 2.33 -5.99
C ILE A 69 4.35 3.78 -6.21
N ILE A 70 3.40 4.69 -6.43
CA ILE A 70 3.58 6.14 -6.38
C ILE A 70 2.95 6.67 -5.08
N PRO A 71 3.68 7.44 -4.24
CA PRO A 71 3.16 7.95 -2.97
C PRO A 71 1.89 8.82 -3.12
N ILE A 72 0.94 8.65 -2.18
CA ILE A 72 -0.34 9.39 -2.13
C ILE A 72 -0.13 10.91 -2.21
N HIS A 73 0.92 11.46 -1.57
CA HIS A 73 1.19 12.90 -1.57
C HIS A 73 1.61 13.46 -2.96
N VAL A 74 1.97 12.58 -3.90
CA VAL A 74 2.26 12.93 -5.30
C VAL A 74 1.00 12.77 -6.16
N ARG A 75 0.27 11.65 -5.98
CA ARG A 75 -0.92 11.21 -6.74
C ARG A 75 -2.03 10.74 -5.80
N LEU A 76 -2.83 11.68 -5.28
CA LEU A 76 -3.91 11.40 -4.33
C LEU A 76 -5.08 10.65 -4.99
N ASP A 77 -5.33 10.93 -6.27
CA ASP A 77 -6.32 10.24 -7.12
C ASP A 77 -6.06 8.73 -7.24
N TRP A 78 -4.83 8.28 -6.98
CA TRP A 78 -4.44 6.86 -7.01
C TRP A 78 -4.21 6.25 -5.64
N ARG A 79 -4.85 6.82 -4.62
CA ARG A 79 -4.93 6.26 -3.26
C ARG A 79 -5.68 4.91 -3.23
N LEU A 80 -6.72 4.74 -4.04
CA LEU A 80 -7.54 3.51 -4.07
C LEU A 80 -7.28 2.64 -5.32
N GLU A 81 -6.39 3.07 -6.21
CA GLU A 81 -6.19 2.40 -7.49
C GLU A 81 -5.32 1.14 -7.33
N ILE A 82 -5.88 -0.03 -7.63
CA ILE A 82 -5.23 -1.34 -7.39
C ILE A 82 -3.91 -1.48 -8.16
N GLY A 83 -3.82 -0.88 -9.36
CA GLY A 83 -2.60 -0.81 -10.15
C GLY A 83 -1.49 0.04 -9.54
N ASN A 84 -1.80 0.92 -8.57
CA ASN A 84 -0.85 1.74 -7.83
C ASN A 84 -0.48 1.14 -6.46
N THR A 85 -0.75 -0.15 -6.19
CA THR A 85 -0.43 -0.79 -4.89
C THR A 85 0.54 -1.96 -5.04
N GLN A 86 1.16 -2.41 -3.94
CA GLN A 86 2.06 -3.57 -3.90
C GLN A 86 2.20 -4.10 -2.47
N VAL A 87 2.32 -5.42 -2.30
CA VAL A 87 2.73 -6.05 -1.03
C VAL A 87 4.25 -6.03 -0.91
N LEU A 88 4.76 -5.50 0.21
CA LEU A 88 6.18 -5.47 0.53
C LEU A 88 6.45 -5.99 1.95
N CYS A 89 7.60 -6.62 2.16
CA CYS A 89 8.10 -6.89 3.50
C CYS A 89 8.70 -5.60 4.10
N ARG A 90 8.70 -5.49 5.44
CA ARG A 90 9.21 -4.31 6.18
C ARG A 90 10.57 -3.78 5.69
N THR A 91 11.48 -4.66 5.26
CA THR A 91 12.80 -4.28 4.73
C THR A 91 12.68 -3.52 3.40
N HIS A 92 11.96 -4.08 2.42
CA HIS A 92 11.78 -3.43 1.12
C HIS A 92 10.83 -2.23 1.20
N HIS A 93 9.83 -2.27 2.08
CA HIS A 93 9.00 -1.11 2.40
C HIS A 93 9.85 0.07 2.89
N ARG A 94 10.71 -0.13 3.90
CA ARG A 94 11.61 0.92 4.40
C ARG A 94 12.56 1.43 3.32
N ALA A 95 13.13 0.53 2.51
CA ALA A 95 14.03 0.90 1.42
C ALA A 95 13.34 1.78 0.37
N LYS A 96 12.11 1.43 -0.03
CA LYS A 96 11.29 2.27 -0.92
C LYS A 96 10.94 3.60 -0.26
N THR A 97 10.48 3.62 1.00
CA THR A 97 10.16 4.88 1.71
C THR A 97 11.34 5.85 1.71
N GLU A 98 12.58 5.38 1.80
CA GLU A 98 13.76 6.26 1.76
C GLU A 98 14.07 6.76 0.34
N CYS A 99 13.96 5.92 -0.69
CA CYS A 99 14.13 6.40 -2.06
C CYS A 99 12.98 7.30 -2.52
N ASP A 100 11.74 7.08 -2.08
CA ASP A 100 10.60 7.96 -2.37
C ASP A 100 10.86 9.39 -1.87
N LYS A 101 11.52 9.58 -0.72
CA LYS A 101 11.99 10.91 -0.27
C LYS A 101 13.05 11.48 -1.22
N GLY A 102 14.02 10.67 -1.65
CA GLY A 102 15.04 11.08 -2.62
C GLY A 102 14.48 11.44 -4.01
N LEU A 103 13.38 10.79 -4.41
CA LEU A 103 12.70 11.03 -5.68
C LEU A 103 11.72 12.19 -5.62
N PHE A 104 10.87 12.25 -4.59
CA PHE A 104 9.71 13.13 -4.50
C PHE A 104 9.68 14.04 -3.27
N GLY A 105 10.55 13.85 -2.29
CA GLY A 105 10.49 14.50 -0.98
C GLY A 105 9.52 13.82 -0.01
N SER A 106 9.42 14.36 1.19
CA SER A 106 8.40 13.98 2.19
C SER A 106 7.03 14.57 1.84
N SER A 107 5.97 13.97 2.40
CA SER A 107 4.65 14.58 2.47
C SER A 107 4.60 15.83 3.37
N THR A 108 5.64 16.05 4.17
CA THR A 108 5.82 17.25 5.03
C THR A 108 6.60 18.38 4.36
N ASP A 109 7.15 18.17 3.15
CA ASP A 109 8.06 19.14 2.54
C ASP A 109 7.28 20.25 1.80
N THR A 110 7.19 21.41 2.45
CA THR A 110 6.54 22.62 1.92
C THR A 110 7.22 23.16 0.66
N ASN A 111 8.53 22.90 0.48
CA ASN A 111 9.31 23.37 -0.66
C ASN A 111 10.27 22.26 -1.16
N PRO A 112 9.83 21.36 -2.06
CA PRO A 112 10.69 20.34 -2.66
C PRO A 112 11.71 20.98 -3.62
N SER A 113 12.87 20.34 -3.81
CA SER A 113 13.85 20.78 -4.82
C SER A 113 13.25 20.77 -6.23
N ALA A 114 13.78 21.59 -7.15
CA ALA A 114 13.31 21.66 -8.54
C ALA A 114 13.30 20.29 -9.24
N ILE A 115 14.24 19.40 -8.92
CA ILE A 115 14.29 18.02 -9.44
C ILE A 115 13.15 17.17 -8.86
N GLN A 116 12.91 17.22 -7.56
CA GLN A 116 11.78 16.52 -6.92
C GLN A 116 10.43 17.05 -7.45
N GLN A 117 10.28 18.36 -7.62
CA GLN A 117 9.06 18.96 -8.18
C GLN A 117 8.85 18.54 -9.64
N THR A 118 9.90 18.55 -10.46
CA THR A 118 9.85 18.06 -11.86
C THR A 118 9.42 16.58 -11.92
N ARG A 119 9.91 15.74 -10.99
CA ARG A 119 9.49 14.33 -10.86
C ARG A 119 8.03 14.20 -10.41
N ARG A 120 7.59 15.00 -9.41
CA ARG A 120 6.18 15.06 -8.98
C ARG A 120 5.27 15.37 -10.18
N ASP A 121 5.61 16.39 -10.96
CA ASP A 121 4.75 16.85 -12.06
C ASP A 121 4.83 15.96 -13.31
N ALA A 122 5.97 15.32 -13.59
CA ALA A 122 6.03 14.26 -14.61
C ALA A 122 5.10 13.09 -14.26
N VAL A 123 5.10 12.65 -13.00
CA VAL A 123 4.24 11.57 -12.50
C VAL A 123 2.75 11.94 -12.48
N ARG A 124 2.42 13.24 -12.37
CA ARG A 124 1.05 13.77 -12.48
C ARG A 124 0.53 13.89 -13.92
N ARG A 125 1.40 13.85 -14.93
CA ARG A 125 1.03 13.92 -16.36
C ARG A 125 0.82 12.55 -17.01
N LEU A 126 1.30 11.48 -16.38
CA LEU A 126 0.97 10.11 -16.78
C LEU A 126 -0.57 9.94 -16.75
N GLN A 127 -1.13 9.07 -17.60
CA GLN A 127 -2.59 8.82 -17.63
C GLN A 127 -3.03 7.61 -16.80
N GLU A 128 -2.10 6.72 -16.46
CA GLU A 128 -2.37 5.46 -15.77
C GLU A 128 -1.30 5.19 -14.69
N PRO A 129 -1.59 4.40 -13.65
CA PRO A 129 -0.53 3.89 -12.77
C PRO A 129 0.45 3.03 -13.58
N PRO A 130 1.74 2.96 -13.19
CA PRO A 130 2.76 2.22 -13.93
C PRO A 130 2.46 0.71 -13.90
N ARG A 131 1.68 0.26 -14.88
CA ARG A 131 1.28 -1.15 -15.02
C ARG A 131 2.52 -2.01 -15.25
N GLY A 132 2.54 -3.18 -14.61
CA GLY A 132 3.53 -4.23 -14.84
C GLY A 132 3.54 -4.72 -16.30
N PRO A 133 4.45 -5.65 -16.64
CA PRO A 133 5.55 -5.45 -17.61
C PRO A 133 5.19 -5.37 -19.10
N ARG A 134 4.00 -4.87 -19.48
CA ARG A 134 3.59 -4.64 -20.87
C ARG A 134 3.24 -3.17 -21.12
N GLY A 135 4.12 -2.46 -21.84
CA GLY A 135 3.79 -1.24 -22.57
C GLY A 135 3.89 0.12 -21.85
N GLY A 136 4.15 0.16 -20.54
CA GLY A 136 4.27 1.43 -19.81
C GLY A 136 5.61 2.15 -20.03
N SER A 137 5.58 3.34 -20.65
CA SER A 137 6.73 4.25 -20.71
C SER A 137 6.99 4.86 -19.33
N HIS A 138 8.00 4.34 -18.63
CA HIS A 138 8.33 4.81 -17.28
C HIS A 138 9.14 6.11 -17.33
N PRO A 139 8.82 7.13 -16.51
CA PRO A 139 9.67 8.31 -16.36
C PRO A 139 11.07 7.93 -15.82
N PRO A 140 12.16 8.53 -16.33
CA PRO A 140 13.52 8.13 -16.00
C PRO A 140 13.84 8.34 -14.51
N GLY A 141 14.54 7.36 -13.92
CA GLY A 141 14.95 7.35 -12.51
C GLY A 141 13.94 6.73 -11.54
N ILE A 142 12.67 6.60 -11.91
CA ILE A 142 11.62 6.03 -11.02
C ILE A 142 11.68 4.49 -10.96
N VAL A 143 12.01 3.85 -12.09
CA VAL A 143 12.18 2.38 -12.23
C VAL A 143 13.16 1.73 -11.24
N HIS A 144 14.13 2.46 -10.71
CA HIS A 144 15.11 1.90 -9.75
C HIS A 144 14.59 1.80 -8.30
N CYS A 145 13.43 2.39 -7.99
CA CYS A 145 12.89 2.43 -6.62
C CYS A 145 11.42 2.01 -6.52
N THR A 146 10.62 2.24 -7.55
CA THR A 146 9.23 1.74 -7.60
C THR A 146 9.21 0.32 -8.16
N ALA A 147 8.88 -0.67 -7.33
CA ALA A 147 9.08 -2.08 -7.64
C ALA A 147 8.01 -2.69 -8.60
N ALA A 148 7.87 -2.14 -9.81
CA ALA A 148 7.10 -2.75 -10.89
C ALA A 148 7.51 -4.22 -11.13
N TYR A 149 6.50 -5.09 -11.28
CA TYR A 149 6.53 -6.54 -11.10
C TYR A 149 7.57 -7.35 -11.90
N PRO A 150 7.91 -8.58 -11.43
CA PRO A 150 8.42 -9.63 -12.31
C PRO A 150 7.32 -10.14 -13.26
N THR A 151 7.72 -10.75 -14.39
CA THR A 151 6.78 -11.56 -15.18
C THR A 151 6.53 -12.92 -14.50
N GLN A 152 5.43 -13.58 -14.88
CA GLN A 152 5.16 -15.03 -14.70
C GLN A 152 4.86 -15.53 -13.26
N ALA A 153 3.57 -15.53 -12.93
CA ALA A 153 2.98 -16.48 -11.98
C ALA A 153 1.60 -16.95 -12.49
N ARG A 154 1.54 -17.63 -13.64
CA ARG A 154 0.32 -18.34 -14.07
C ARG A 154 0.28 -19.72 -13.39
N PRO A 155 -0.80 -20.12 -12.69
CA PRO A 155 -1.03 -21.54 -12.46
C PRO A 155 -1.22 -22.22 -13.81
N ARG A 156 -0.72 -23.45 -13.97
CA ARG A 156 -0.55 -24.12 -15.27
C ARG A 156 -1.85 -24.29 -16.10
N ASN A 157 -3.01 -24.16 -15.46
CA ASN A 157 -4.32 -24.48 -16.04
C ASN A 157 -5.27 -23.27 -16.19
N TRP A 158 -4.80 -22.01 -16.10
CA TRP A 158 -5.68 -20.83 -16.29
C TRP A 158 -5.80 -20.42 -17.77
N ALA A 159 -6.96 -20.70 -18.37
CA ALA A 159 -7.37 -20.22 -19.70
C ALA A 159 -8.48 -19.15 -19.58
N PRO A 160 -8.36 -17.99 -20.26
CA PRO A 160 -9.43 -17.00 -20.30
C PRO A 160 -10.42 -17.27 -21.45
N GLY A 161 -11.72 -17.31 -21.13
CA GLY A 161 -12.79 -17.16 -22.11
C GLY A 161 -13.00 -18.32 -23.09
N GLY A 162 -13.50 -19.45 -22.60
CA GLY A 162 -14.31 -20.33 -23.44
C GLY A 162 -15.67 -19.67 -23.69
N VAL A 163 -15.90 -19.15 -24.89
CA VAL A 163 -17.23 -18.69 -25.32
C VAL A 163 -18.03 -19.88 -25.84
N ASN A 164 -19.23 -20.08 -25.31
CA ASN A 164 -20.17 -21.05 -25.85
C ASN A 164 -20.81 -20.51 -27.14
N GLN A 165 -20.67 -21.26 -28.23
CA GLN A 165 -21.67 -21.51 -29.27
C GLN A 165 -21.23 -22.73 -30.08
#